data_AF-A0A962WDT8-F1
#
_entry.id   AF-A0A962WDT8-F1
#
_cell.length_a   1.000
_cell.length_b   1.000
_cell.length_c   1.000
_cell.angle_alpha   90.00
_cell.angle_beta   90.00
_cell.angle_gamma   90.00
#
_symmetry.space_group_name_H-M   'P 1'
#
loop_
_entity.id
_entity.type
_entity.pdbx_description
1 polymer ?
#
loop_
_entity_poly.entity_id
_entity_poly.type
_entity_poly.pdbx_seq_one_letter_code
_entity_poly.pdbx_strand_id
1 'polypeptide(L)'
;AARERNLPRQRVLKDNLLLDMVRLRPQDMNGMQDLRGLSEGMLRRDGKSLLDILTTDPGVPPELPKFTRKGPPSPQQAAKLELLNAALRVIANDSGISTGTLAGRRDLDALIETDPDAKVLQGWRRKIVGEPLQKLLRGELALGIRDDHVGLIERLY
;
A
#
# COMPACT_ATOMS: atom_id res chain seq x y z
N ALA A 1 7.16 -7.54 -25.80
CA ALA A 1 8.10 -6.40 -25.89
C ALA A 1 9.23 -6.38 -24.84
N ALA A 2 9.00 -6.00 -23.57
CA ALA A 2 10.11 -5.76 -22.62
C ALA A 2 10.90 -7.02 -22.22
N ARG A 3 10.20 -8.12 -21.91
CA ARG A 3 10.82 -9.42 -21.60
C ARG A 3 11.60 -9.97 -22.80
N GLU A 4 10.98 -9.98 -23.99
CA GLU A 4 11.60 -10.44 -25.23
C GLU A 4 12.88 -9.68 -25.58
N ARG A 5 12.90 -8.37 -25.35
CA ARG A 5 14.04 -7.51 -25.67
C ARG A 5 15.07 -7.43 -24.53
N ASN A 6 14.80 -8.07 -23.39
CA ASN A 6 15.61 -7.98 -22.18
C ASN A 6 15.95 -6.53 -21.77
N LEU A 7 14.94 -5.65 -21.80
CA LEU A 7 15.09 -4.23 -21.43
C LEU A 7 14.21 -3.90 -20.22
N PRO A 8 14.64 -2.96 -19.35
CA PRO A 8 13.77 -2.41 -18.32
C PRO A 8 12.48 -1.84 -18.91
N ARG A 9 11.34 -2.02 -18.23
CA ARG A 9 10.01 -1.57 -18.71
C ARG A 9 9.99 -0.11 -19.16
N GLN A 10 10.60 0.78 -18.36
CA GLN A 10 10.66 2.23 -18.60
C GLN A 10 11.49 2.60 -19.85
N ARG A 11 12.37 1.70 -20.30
CA ARG A 11 13.16 1.88 -21.53
C ARG A 11 12.37 1.50 -22.78
N VAL A 12 11.34 0.67 -22.64
CA VAL A 12 10.43 0.28 -23.73
C VAL A 12 9.31 1.30 -23.88
N LEU A 13 8.66 1.69 -22.79
CA LEU A 13 7.61 2.69 -22.79
C LEU A 13 7.56 3.36 -21.41
N LYS A 14 7.55 4.69 -21.39
CA LYS A 14 7.54 5.45 -20.13
C LYS A 14 6.12 5.53 -19.55
N ASP A 15 6.01 5.54 -18.22
CA ASP A 15 4.69 5.57 -17.56
C ASP A 15 3.92 6.86 -17.85
N ASN A 16 4.61 8.01 -17.95
CA ASN A 16 3.96 9.27 -18.30
C ASN A 16 3.35 9.23 -19.71
N LEU A 17 4.04 8.57 -20.65
CA LEU A 17 3.57 8.41 -22.02
C LEU A 17 2.36 7.47 -22.10
N LEU A 18 2.32 6.42 -21.27
CA LEU A 18 1.12 5.59 -21.10
C LEU A 18 -0.09 6.41 -20.62
N LEU A 19 0.11 7.29 -19.63
CA LEU A 19 -0.94 8.17 -19.13
C LEU A 19 -1.42 9.16 -20.21
N ASP A 20 -0.50 9.72 -20.99
CA ASP A 20 -0.84 10.64 -22.08
C ASP A 20 -1.63 9.95 -23.19
N MET A 21 -1.27 8.70 -23.55
CA MET A 21 -2.05 7.88 -24.50
C MET A 21 -3.49 7.66 -24.02
N VAL A 22 -3.68 7.34 -22.73
CA VAL A 22 -5.02 7.12 -22.16
C VAL A 22 -5.85 8.41 -22.12
N ARG A 23 -5.20 9.56 -21.89
CA ARG A 23 -5.86 10.87 -21.82
C ARG A 23 -6.23 11.41 -23.20
N LEU A 24 -5.31 11.35 -24.15
CA LEU A 24 -5.49 11.92 -25.49
C LEU A 24 -6.22 10.98 -26.44
N ARG A 25 -6.18 9.66 -26.18
CA ARG A 25 -6.85 8.61 -26.98
C ARG A 25 -6.64 8.78 -28.49
N PRO A 26 -5.39 8.80 -28.97
CA PRO A 26 -5.12 8.95 -30.40
C PRO A 26 -5.81 7.82 -31.18
N GLN A 27 -6.44 8.19 -32.31
CA GLN A 27 -7.18 7.25 -33.17
C GLN A 27 -6.40 6.90 -34.45
N ASP A 28 -5.30 7.60 -34.70
CA ASP A 28 -4.44 7.36 -35.85
C ASP A 28 -2.95 7.66 -35.56
N MET A 29 -2.09 7.44 -36.54
CA MET A 29 -0.65 7.67 -36.44
C MET A 29 -0.28 9.15 -36.33
N ASN A 30 -1.15 10.08 -36.74
CA ASN A 30 -0.91 11.51 -36.61
C ASN A 30 -1.15 11.94 -35.15
N GLY A 31 -2.25 11.51 -34.54
CA GLY A 31 -2.52 11.75 -33.13
C GLY A 31 -1.47 11.12 -32.21
N MET A 32 -0.82 10.03 -32.64
CA MET A 32 0.32 9.46 -31.91
C MET A 32 1.54 10.38 -31.91
N GLN A 33 1.75 11.21 -32.93
CA GLN A 33 2.88 12.16 -32.99
C GLN A 33 2.73 13.31 -31.99
N ASP A 34 1.49 13.65 -31.62
CA ASP A 34 1.20 14.71 -30.64
C ASP A 34 1.52 14.29 -29.19
N LEU A 35 1.84 13.01 -28.96
CA LEU A 35 2.20 12.49 -27.64
C LEU A 35 3.59 12.96 -27.22
N ARG A 36 3.64 13.82 -26.20
CA ARG A 36 4.90 14.33 -25.66
C ARG A 36 5.78 13.19 -25.13
N GLY A 37 7.02 13.15 -25.62
CA GLY A 37 8.01 12.17 -25.20
C GLY A 37 7.95 10.83 -25.94
N LEU A 38 7.06 10.70 -26.93
CA LEU A 38 7.17 9.62 -27.93
C LEU A 38 8.22 10.01 -28.97
N SER A 39 9.33 9.29 -29.00
CA SER A 39 10.36 9.50 -30.03
C SER A 39 9.93 8.94 -31.38
N GLU A 40 10.34 9.56 -32.49
CA GLU A 40 10.09 9.04 -33.85
C GLU A 40 10.56 7.58 -34.03
N GLY A 41 11.71 7.22 -33.47
CA GLY A 41 12.23 5.85 -33.54
C GLY A 41 11.37 4.81 -32.83
N MET A 42 10.62 5.23 -31.78
CA MET A 42 9.62 4.38 -31.12
C MET A 42 8.35 4.32 -31.94
N LEU A 43 7.87 5.46 -32.45
CA LEU A 43 6.68 5.53 -33.31
C LEU A 43 6.84 4.63 -34.54
N ARG A 44 8.00 4.63 -35.19
CA ARG A 44 8.28 3.76 -36.35
C ARG A 44 8.33 2.28 -36.00
N ARG A 45 8.83 1.91 -34.82
CA ARG A 45 9.03 0.51 -34.42
C ARG A 45 7.77 -0.11 -33.82
N ASP A 46 7.14 0.62 -32.91
CA ASP A 46 6.12 0.10 -31.99
C ASP A 46 4.77 0.84 -32.18
N GLY A 47 4.71 1.92 -32.96
CA GLY A 47 3.54 2.81 -33.06
C GLY A 47 2.29 2.17 -33.62
N LYS A 48 2.40 1.33 -34.66
CA LYS A 48 1.24 0.60 -35.20
C LYS A 48 0.65 -0.35 -34.15
N SER A 49 1.48 -1.14 -33.50
CA SER A 49 1.02 -2.06 -32.44
C SER A 49 0.40 -1.34 -31.26
N LEU A 50 0.94 -0.17 -30.87
CA LEU A 50 0.36 0.66 -29.81
C LEU A 50 -0.99 1.23 -30.23
N LEU A 51 -1.11 1.72 -31.47
CA LEU A 51 -2.36 2.25 -32.00
C LEU A 51 -3.43 1.17 -32.12
N ASP A 52 -3.06 -0.04 -32.56
CA ASP A 52 -3.96 -1.19 -32.60
C ASP A 52 -4.48 -1.51 -31.20
N ILE A 53 -3.63 -1.49 -30.17
CA ILE A 53 -4.04 -1.71 -28.76
C ILE A 53 -5.00 -0.60 -28.28
N LEU A 54 -4.77 0.64 -28.67
CA LEU A 54 -5.58 1.79 -28.23
C LEU A 54 -6.94 1.87 -28.91
N THR A 55 -7.04 1.37 -30.16
CA THR A 55 -8.26 1.41 -30.97
C THR A 55 -9.06 0.11 -30.93
N THR A 56 -8.42 -1.01 -30.58
CA THR A 56 -9.13 -2.26 -30.29
C THR A 56 -9.96 -2.08 -29.02
N ASP A 57 -11.28 -2.18 -29.13
CA ASP A 57 -12.16 -2.27 -27.97
C ASP A 57 -11.89 -3.59 -27.24
N PRO A 58 -11.29 -3.58 -26.03
CA PRO A 58 -11.07 -4.82 -25.29
C PRO A 58 -12.39 -5.36 -24.69
N GLY A 59 -13.51 -4.66 -24.88
CA GLY A 59 -14.72 -4.81 -24.10
C GLY A 59 -14.54 -4.20 -22.71
N VAL A 60 -15.65 -3.99 -21.99
CA VAL A 60 -15.59 -3.62 -20.57
C VAL A 60 -15.31 -4.92 -19.79
N PRO A 61 -14.18 -5.03 -19.06
CA PRO A 61 -13.98 -6.15 -18.16
C PRO A 61 -15.14 -6.20 -17.15
N PRO A 62 -15.69 -7.38 -16.83
CA PRO A 62 -16.87 -7.50 -15.95
C PRO A 62 -16.64 -6.87 -14.56
N GLU A 63 -15.38 -6.74 -14.15
CA GLU A 63 -15.01 -5.97 -12.95
C GLU A 63 -13.66 -5.28 -13.16
N LEU A 64 -13.66 -3.94 -13.18
CA LEU A 64 -12.42 -3.17 -13.05
C LEU A 64 -11.92 -3.28 -11.59
N PRO A 65 -10.59 -3.35 -11.34
CA PRO A 65 -10.07 -3.31 -9.98
C PRO A 65 -10.61 -2.08 -9.26
N LYS A 66 -11.33 -2.29 -8.15
CA LYS A 66 -11.85 -1.18 -7.33
C LYS A 66 -10.66 -0.41 -6.77
N PHE A 67 -10.36 0.74 -7.35
CA PHE A 67 -9.37 1.65 -6.80
C PHE A 67 -10.01 2.42 -5.64
N THR A 68 -10.00 1.83 -4.45
CA THR A 68 -10.39 2.54 -3.23
C THR A 68 -9.21 3.42 -2.82
N ARG A 69 -9.28 4.72 -3.16
CA ARG A 69 -8.44 5.70 -2.47
C ARG A 69 -8.82 5.64 -1.00
N LYS A 70 -7.99 5.04 -0.16
CA LYS A 70 -8.10 5.22 1.29
C LYS A 70 -7.94 6.72 1.52
N GLY A 71 -9.01 7.36 2.02
CA GLY A 71 -8.96 8.76 2.43
C GLY A 71 -7.95 8.96 3.57
N PRO A 72 -7.67 10.21 3.97
CA PRO A 72 -6.91 10.44 5.18
C PRO A 72 -7.58 9.72 6.37
N PRO A 73 -6.80 9.19 7.33
CA PRO A 73 -7.36 8.55 8.51
C PRO A 73 -8.26 9.54 9.26
N SER A 74 -9.38 9.06 9.80
CA SER A 74 -10.21 9.86 10.68
C SER A 74 -9.43 10.26 11.95
N PRO A 75 -9.85 11.31 12.67
CA PRO A 75 -9.22 11.69 13.94
C PRO A 75 -9.15 10.52 14.93
N GLN A 76 -10.17 9.67 14.99
CA GLN A 76 -10.20 8.49 15.85
C GLN A 76 -9.24 7.40 15.37
N GLN A 77 -9.08 7.19 14.06
CA GLN A 77 -8.08 6.26 13.53
C GLN A 77 -6.67 6.75 13.85
N ALA A 78 -6.40 8.05 13.70
CA ALA A 78 -5.12 8.65 14.07
C ALA A 78 -4.82 8.47 15.57
N ALA A 79 -5.79 8.74 16.45
CA ALA A 79 -5.63 8.56 17.89
C ALA A 79 -5.38 7.09 18.29
N LYS A 80 -6.14 6.14 17.72
CA LYS A 80 -5.90 4.69 17.93
C LYS A 80 -4.47 4.31 17.54
N LEU A 81 -3.97 4.91 16.47
CA LEU A 81 -2.67 4.59 15.95
C LEU A 81 -1.53 5.14 16.79
N GLU A 82 -1.68 6.34 17.35
CA GLU A 82 -0.73 6.87 18.33
C GLU A 82 -0.70 5.97 19.58
N LEU A 83 -1.86 5.53 20.07
CA LEU A 83 -1.97 4.57 21.17
C LEU A 83 -1.25 3.26 20.86
N LEU A 84 -1.51 2.66 19.69
CA LEU A 84 -0.84 1.42 19.27
C LEU A 84 0.67 1.60 19.11
N ASN A 85 1.14 2.75 18.60
CA ASN A 85 2.56 3.04 18.50
C ASN A 85 3.23 3.17 19.87
N ALA A 86 2.57 3.80 20.84
CA ALA A 86 3.08 3.88 22.20
C ALA A 86 3.20 2.48 22.83
N ALA A 87 2.17 1.64 22.69
CA ALA A 87 2.20 0.25 23.16
C ALA A 87 3.26 -0.59 22.45
N LEU A 88 3.44 -0.40 21.13
CA LEU A 88 4.49 -1.08 20.37
C LEU A 88 5.89 -0.77 20.91
N ARG A 89 6.13 0.48 21.36
CA ARG A 89 7.43 0.87 21.95
C ARG A 89 7.68 0.17 23.29
N VAL A 90 6.65 0.03 24.12
CA VAL A 90 6.73 -0.73 25.38
C VAL A 90 7.07 -2.20 25.08
N ILE A 91 6.30 -2.84 24.20
CA ILE A 91 6.54 -4.25 23.81
C ILE A 91 7.94 -4.43 23.20
N ALA A 92 8.40 -3.48 22.38
CA ALA A 92 9.75 -3.50 21.80
C ALA A 92 10.83 -3.45 22.88
N ASN A 93 10.68 -2.56 23.87
CA ASN A 93 11.60 -2.44 24.98
C ASN A 93 11.65 -3.73 25.82
N ASP A 94 10.49 -4.29 26.16
CA ASP A 94 10.39 -5.48 27.01
C ASP A 94 10.90 -6.76 26.32
N SER A 95 10.69 -6.87 25.00
CA SER A 95 11.13 -8.02 24.22
C SER A 95 12.57 -7.91 23.69
N GLY A 96 13.17 -6.71 23.74
CA GLY A 96 14.47 -6.43 23.11
C GLY A 96 14.44 -6.47 21.58
N ILE A 97 13.25 -6.41 20.96
CA ILE A 97 13.07 -6.46 19.49
C ILE A 97 12.69 -5.07 18.99
N SER A 98 13.31 -4.62 17.89
CA SER A 98 12.98 -3.32 17.30
C SER A 98 11.50 -3.21 16.87
N THR A 99 10.91 -2.03 17.02
CA THR A 99 9.52 -1.75 16.62
C THR A 99 9.27 -2.12 15.16
N GLY A 100 10.19 -1.80 14.25
CA GLY A 100 10.05 -2.10 12.82
C GLY A 100 10.07 -3.60 12.49
N THR A 101 10.71 -4.43 13.32
CA THR A 101 10.66 -5.91 13.19
C THR A 101 9.33 -6.47 13.70
N LEU A 102 8.80 -5.88 14.77
CA LEU A 102 7.55 -6.27 15.40
C LEU A 102 6.33 -5.90 14.53
N ALA A 103 6.19 -4.62 14.17
CA ALA A 103 5.08 -4.12 13.36
C ALA A 103 5.42 -2.78 12.69
N GLY A 104 5.01 -2.63 11.42
CA GLY A 104 5.05 -1.35 10.71
C GLY A 104 3.70 -0.63 10.75
N ARG A 105 3.68 0.60 10.22
CA ARG A 105 2.46 1.41 10.06
C ARG A 105 1.30 0.63 9.43
N ARG A 106 1.57 -0.10 8.35
CA ARG A 106 0.56 -0.91 7.65
C ARG A 106 -0.04 -2.00 8.53
N ASP A 107 0.76 -2.61 9.41
CA ASP A 107 0.28 -3.66 10.30
C ASP A 107 -0.64 -3.07 11.39
N LEU A 108 -0.30 -1.89 11.91
CA LEU A 108 -1.14 -1.20 12.88
C LEU A 108 -2.44 -0.67 12.26
N ASP A 109 -2.38 -0.12 11.05
CA ASP A 109 -3.57 0.28 10.29
C ASP A 109 -4.47 -0.94 10.04
N ALA A 110 -3.90 -2.09 9.67
CA ALA A 110 -4.64 -3.34 9.48
C ALA A 110 -5.33 -3.82 10.78
N LEU A 111 -4.68 -3.70 11.95
CA LEU A 111 -5.32 -3.98 13.24
C LEU A 111 -6.50 -3.05 13.52
N ILE A 112 -6.36 -1.75 13.24
CA ILE A 112 -7.42 -0.75 13.46
C ILE A 112 -8.61 -1.02 12.54
N GLU A 113 -8.35 -1.47 11.32
CA GLU A 113 -9.36 -1.88 10.33
C GLU A 113 -9.94 -3.27 10.59
N THR A 114 -9.44 -4.00 11.61
CA THR A 114 -9.85 -5.37 11.94
C THR A 114 -9.65 -6.35 10.77
N ASP A 115 -8.55 -6.17 10.03
CA ASP A 115 -8.16 -7.06 8.94
C ASP A 115 -7.71 -8.42 9.50
N PRO A 116 -8.41 -9.53 9.19
CA PRO A 116 -8.05 -10.86 9.68
C PRO A 116 -6.71 -11.37 9.12
N ASP A 117 -6.26 -10.82 7.99
CA ASP A 117 -5.04 -11.22 7.29
C ASP A 117 -3.82 -10.35 7.70
N ALA A 118 -3.98 -9.47 8.70
CA ALA A 118 -2.91 -8.64 9.21
C ALA A 118 -1.69 -9.50 9.64
N LYS A 119 -0.50 -9.20 9.09
CA LYS A 119 0.72 -10.00 9.32
C LYS A 119 1.14 -10.07 10.78
N VAL A 120 0.79 -9.05 11.57
CA VAL A 120 1.04 -8.99 13.01
C VAL A 120 0.20 -10.02 13.79
N LEU A 121 -0.86 -10.57 13.20
CA LEU A 121 -1.70 -11.65 13.75
C LEU A 121 -1.24 -13.05 13.32
N GLN A 122 -0.11 -13.16 12.64
CA GLN A 122 0.41 -14.43 12.13
C GLN A 122 1.71 -14.84 12.81
N GLY A 123 1.90 -16.15 12.97
CA GLY A 123 3.13 -16.76 13.50
C GLY A 123 3.53 -16.23 14.88
N TRP A 124 4.83 -16.01 15.08
CA TRP A 124 5.37 -15.55 16.37
C TRP A 124 4.96 -14.11 16.74
N ARG A 125 4.74 -13.25 15.74
CA ARG A 125 4.31 -11.85 15.96
C ARG A 125 2.98 -11.77 16.67
N ARG A 126 2.07 -12.71 16.37
CA ARG A 126 0.76 -12.79 17.04
C ARG A 126 0.90 -12.78 18.56
N LYS A 127 1.78 -13.63 19.10
CA LYS A 127 1.93 -13.78 20.55
C LYS A 127 2.62 -12.58 21.20
N ILE A 128 3.65 -12.03 20.54
CA ILE A 128 4.46 -10.96 21.12
C ILE A 128 3.80 -9.59 21.02
N VAL A 129 3.15 -9.30 19.88
CA VAL A 129 2.62 -7.96 19.59
C VAL A 129 1.16 -7.97 19.15
N GLY A 130 0.74 -8.94 18.32
CA GLY A 130 -0.63 -8.97 17.79
C GLY A 130 -1.70 -9.05 18.88
N GLU A 131 -1.60 -10.03 19.76
CA GLU A 131 -2.54 -10.27 20.85
C GLU A 131 -2.55 -9.12 21.87
N PRO A 132 -1.40 -8.63 22.40
CA PRO A 132 -1.39 -7.46 23.28
C PRO A 132 -2.04 -6.21 22.67
N LEU A 133 -1.73 -5.89 21.41
CA LEU A 133 -2.32 -4.73 20.74
C LEU A 133 -3.83 -4.91 20.50
N GLN A 134 -4.29 -6.12 20.17
CA GLN A 134 -5.72 -6.41 20.07
C GLN A 134 -6.43 -6.29 21.42
N LYS A 135 -5.84 -6.80 22.51
CA LYS A 135 -6.38 -6.65 23.87
C LYS A 135 -6.49 -5.17 24.26
N LEU A 136 -5.49 -4.36 23.92
CA LEU A 136 -5.51 -2.91 24.13
C LEU A 136 -6.64 -2.24 23.35
N LEU A 137 -6.85 -2.59 22.07
CA LEU A 137 -7.96 -2.06 21.26
C LEU A 137 -9.35 -2.44 21.81
N ARG A 138 -9.47 -3.62 22.42
CA ARG A 138 -10.71 -4.07 23.09
C ARG A 138 -10.88 -3.48 24.50
N GLY A 139 -9.88 -2.75 25.01
CA GLY A 139 -9.90 -2.14 26.33
C GLY A 139 -9.65 -3.11 27.48
N GLU A 140 -9.15 -4.32 27.19
CA GLU A 140 -8.74 -5.34 28.17
C GLU A 140 -7.38 -4.99 28.80
N LEU A 141 -6.54 -4.30 28.05
CA LEU A 141 -5.29 -3.69 28.52
C LEU A 141 -5.38 -2.17 28.45
N ALA A 142 -4.53 -1.51 29.23
CA ALA A 142 -4.29 -0.07 29.17
C ALA A 142 -2.80 0.22 29.15
N LEU A 143 -2.42 1.39 28.64
CA LEU A 143 -1.09 1.96 28.87
C LEU A 143 -1.13 2.75 30.18
N GLY A 144 -0.16 2.49 31.04
CA GLY A 144 -0.04 3.16 32.34
C GLY A 144 1.41 3.38 32.73
N ILE A 145 1.61 4.12 33.81
CA ILE A 145 2.91 4.35 34.43
C ILE A 145 2.86 3.73 35.82
N ARG A 146 3.84 2.89 36.14
CA ARG A 146 4.04 2.30 37.47
C ARG A 146 5.51 2.35 37.81
N ASP A 147 5.85 2.85 39.00
CA ASP A 147 7.22 2.93 39.49
C ASP A 147 8.17 3.62 38.48
N ASP A 148 7.72 4.73 37.88
CA ASP A 148 8.40 5.49 36.81
C ASP A 148 8.62 4.72 35.48
N HIS A 149 7.94 3.58 35.31
CA HIS A 149 8.01 2.76 34.11
C HIS A 149 6.69 2.77 33.33
N VAL A 150 6.74 3.05 32.03
CA VAL A 150 5.57 2.98 31.14
C VAL A 150 5.36 1.52 30.71
N GLY A 151 4.18 0.96 30.97
CA GLY A 151 3.88 -0.44 30.72
C GLY A 151 2.45 -0.69 30.24
N LEU A 152 2.21 -1.90 29.72
CA LEU A 152 0.86 -2.41 29.54
C LEU A 152 0.37 -3.02 30.85
N ILE A 153 -0.81 -2.58 31.30
CA ILE A 153 -1.44 -3.03 32.55
C ILE A 153 -2.82 -3.61 32.27
N GLU A 154 -3.21 -4.62 33.04
CA GLU A 154 -4.58 -5.13 32.99
C GLU A 154 -5.54 -4.09 33.55
N ARG A 155 -6.68 -3.94 32.87
CA ARG A 155 -7.72 -3.05 33.35
C ARG A 155 -8.53 -3.78 34.44
N LEU A 156 -8.23 -3.47 35.70
CA LEU A 156 -9.10 -3.87 36.81
C LEU A 156 -10.39 -3.06 36.71
N TYR A 157 -11.52 -3.75 36.55
CA TYR A 157 -12.86 -3.16 36.55
C TYR A 157 -13.27 -2.70 37.94
#